data_AF-A0A0N5CAT0-F1
#
_entry.id   AF-A0A0N5CAT0-F1
#
_cell.length_a   1.000
_cell.length_b   1.000
_cell.length_c   1.000
_cell.angle_alpha   90.00
_cell.angle_beta   90.00
_cell.angle_gamma   90.00
#
_symmetry.space_group_name_H-M   'P 1'
#
loop_
_entity.id
_entity.type
_entity.pdbx_description
1 polymer ?
#
loop_
_entity_poly.entity_id
_entity_poly.type
_entity_poly.pdbx_seq_one_letter_code
_entity_poly.pdbx_strand_id
1 'polypeptide(L)'
;MTKLAPLVAIGIIFFFSEDRDTLTIGKIGVIGLIVLFSSMSVYFFYSFQPMSWLYGIFVALALPYSFRLFYLQAEKSNIKDVIYVNCFNCFGLFMISDLMLTEIKYVYYYYQTSTSILFYISIIMQVITGILSYILLMYIIKKLGLITTTVTYTTLQSLQLFFAYLFSLILFYDVTPTIFNIINIWLCVITTIYYFIRYCKSISFLDRSTFKFTINSNKR
;
A
#
# COMPACT_ATOMS: atom_id res chain seq x y z
N MET A 1 8.26 -1.20 11.94
CA MET A 1 6.79 -1.34 11.95
C MET A 1 6.41 -2.63 11.23
N THR A 2 5.52 -3.43 11.82
CA THR A 2 5.10 -4.74 11.28
C THR A 2 4.20 -4.57 10.07
N LYS A 3 4.53 -5.21 8.94
CA LYS A 3 3.80 -5.09 7.66
C LYS A 3 2.65 -6.10 7.58
N LEU A 4 1.65 -5.96 8.47
CA LEU A 4 0.57 -6.92 8.66
C LEU A 4 -0.63 -6.76 7.71
N ALA A 5 -0.64 -5.72 6.87
CA ALA A 5 -1.78 -5.40 6.00
C ALA A 5 -2.30 -6.57 5.13
N PRO A 6 -1.47 -7.45 4.54
CA PRO A 6 -1.96 -8.60 3.76
C PRO A 6 -2.67 -9.66 4.61
N LEU A 7 -2.27 -9.86 5.86
CA LEU A 7 -2.95 -10.78 6.79
C LEU A 7 -4.32 -10.23 7.20
N VAL A 8 -4.39 -8.93 7.48
CA VAL A 8 -5.65 -8.26 7.77
C VAL A 8 -6.58 -8.29 6.55
N ALA A 9 -6.05 -8.14 5.33
CA ALA A 9 -6.83 -8.29 4.10
C ALA A 9 -7.46 -9.68 3.95
N ILE A 10 -6.75 -10.75 4.34
CA ILE A 10 -7.31 -12.11 4.39
C ILE A 10 -8.46 -12.17 5.39
N GLY A 11 -8.27 -11.63 6.60
CA GLY A 11 -9.31 -11.57 7.63
C GLY A 11 -10.56 -10.83 7.13
N ILE A 12 -10.38 -9.68 6.47
CA ILE A 12 -11.47 -8.90 5.90
C ILE A 12 -12.24 -9.72 4.85
N ILE A 13 -11.56 -10.45 3.98
CA ILE A 13 -12.23 -11.28 2.96
C ILE A 13 -12.97 -12.45 3.60
N PHE A 14 -12.37 -13.08 4.60
CA PHE A 14 -12.95 -14.20 5.31
C PHE A 14 -14.26 -13.83 6.04
N PHE A 15 -14.28 -12.65 6.70
CA PHE A 15 -15.44 -12.22 7.48
C PHE A 15 -16.49 -11.43 6.67
N PHE A 16 -16.07 -10.68 5.66
CA PHE A 16 -16.96 -9.71 5.02
C PHE A 16 -17.15 -9.89 3.51
N SER A 17 -16.39 -10.75 2.82
CA SER A 17 -16.61 -11.01 1.38
C SER A 17 -17.40 -12.29 1.18
N GLU A 18 -18.22 -12.30 0.12
CA GLU A 18 -18.85 -13.51 -0.39
C GLU A 18 -17.82 -14.43 -1.11
N ASP A 19 -16.66 -13.89 -1.51
CA ASP A 19 -15.57 -14.58 -2.22
C ASP A 19 -14.68 -15.51 -1.36
N ARG A 20 -15.23 -16.09 -0.28
CA ARG A 20 -14.45 -16.93 0.66
C ARG A 20 -13.78 -18.11 -0.04
N ASP A 21 -14.38 -18.61 -1.12
CA ASP A 21 -13.92 -19.76 -1.89
C ASP A 21 -12.60 -19.50 -2.67
N THR A 22 -12.17 -18.24 -2.76
CA THR A 22 -10.90 -17.86 -3.40
C THR A 22 -9.66 -18.03 -2.52
N LEU A 23 -9.84 -18.35 -1.23
CA LEU A 23 -8.78 -18.50 -0.23
C LEU A 23 -8.40 -19.98 -0.05
N THR A 24 -7.36 -20.42 -0.77
CA THR A 24 -6.75 -21.74 -0.54
C THR A 24 -5.71 -21.66 0.57
N ILE A 25 -5.54 -22.75 1.34
CA ILE A 25 -4.53 -22.87 2.41
C ILE A 25 -3.13 -22.55 1.88
N GLY A 26 -2.81 -22.99 0.66
CA GLY A 26 -1.54 -22.68 0.00
C GLY A 26 -1.34 -21.18 -0.25
N LYS A 27 -2.40 -20.47 -0.67
CA LYS A 27 -2.36 -19.02 -0.90
C LYS A 27 -2.15 -18.25 0.42
N ILE A 28 -2.83 -18.67 1.49
CA ILE A 28 -2.66 -18.09 2.84
C ILE A 28 -1.23 -18.30 3.34
N GLY A 29 -0.67 -19.50 3.17
CA GLY A 29 0.71 -19.81 3.57
C GLY A 29 1.74 -18.93 2.87
N VAL A 30 1.60 -18.72 1.56
CA VAL A 30 2.50 -17.84 0.79
C VAL A 30 2.38 -16.38 1.24
N ILE A 31 1.17 -15.89 1.49
CA ILE A 31 0.96 -14.52 2.01
C ILE A 31 1.56 -14.38 3.42
N GLY A 32 1.40 -15.40 4.27
CA GLY A 32 2.03 -15.44 5.59
C GLY A 32 3.55 -15.33 5.52
N LEU A 33 4.19 -16.03 4.59
CA LEU A 33 5.64 -15.92 4.35
C LEU A 33 6.06 -14.51 3.90
N ILE A 34 5.29 -13.89 3.00
CA ILE A 34 5.55 -12.50 2.56
C ILE A 34 5.49 -11.55 3.75
N VAL A 35 4.49 -11.69 4.63
CA VAL A 35 4.36 -10.85 5.84
C VAL A 35 5.50 -11.10 6.83
N LEU A 36 5.94 -12.35 6.99
CA LEU A 36 7.05 -12.71 7.85
C LEU A 36 8.35 -12.08 7.35
N PHE A 37 8.74 -12.31 6.10
CA PHE A 37 9.97 -11.76 5.53
C PHE A 37 9.95 -10.22 5.49
N SER A 38 8.82 -9.62 5.14
CA SER A 38 8.69 -8.17 5.13
C SER A 38 8.75 -7.56 6.54
N SER A 39 8.27 -8.24 7.57
CA SER A 39 8.40 -7.76 8.95
C SER A 39 9.82 -7.93 9.50
N MET A 40 10.50 -9.03 9.15
CA MET A 40 11.90 -9.29 9.52
C MET A 40 12.91 -8.44 8.74
N SER A 41 12.48 -7.74 7.68
CA SER A 41 13.33 -6.78 6.96
C SER A 41 13.58 -5.49 7.74
N VAL A 42 12.75 -5.19 8.74
CA VAL A 42 12.85 -3.94 9.51
C VAL A 42 13.98 -4.04 10.53
N TYR A 43 14.77 -2.97 10.62
CA TYR A 43 15.82 -2.82 11.62
C TYR A 43 15.22 -2.71 13.03
N PHE A 44 15.45 -3.73 13.86
CA PHE A 44 14.99 -3.79 15.25
C PHE A 44 16.00 -3.09 16.17
N PHE A 45 16.22 -1.79 16.00
CA PHE A 45 16.87 -1.03 17.07
C PHE A 45 15.86 -0.53 18.10
N TYR A 46 16.32 -0.57 19.35
CA TYR A 46 15.62 -0.45 20.63
C TYR A 46 14.97 0.93 20.93
N SER A 47 14.53 1.68 19.93
CA SER A 47 13.66 2.85 20.18
C SER A 47 12.22 2.37 20.27
N PHE A 48 11.87 1.76 21.41
CA PHE A 48 10.48 1.44 21.71
C PHE A 48 9.71 2.75 21.89
N GLN A 49 9.18 3.28 20.79
CA GLN A 49 8.26 4.41 20.77
C GLN A 49 6.84 3.86 20.66
N PRO A 50 6.06 3.80 21.75
CA PRO A 50 4.71 3.22 21.75
C PRO A 50 3.79 3.85 20.70
N MET A 51 3.95 5.15 20.46
CA MET A 51 3.15 5.88 19.48
C MET A 51 3.37 5.35 18.05
N SER A 52 4.61 5.02 17.69
CA SER A 52 4.95 4.43 16.38
C SER A 52 4.27 3.07 16.18
N TRP A 53 4.19 2.25 17.24
CA TRP A 53 3.48 0.97 17.19
C TRP A 53 1.97 1.14 17.02
N LEU A 54 1.35 2.09 17.76
CA LEU A 54 -0.07 2.41 17.61
C LEU A 54 -0.39 2.87 16.18
N TYR A 55 0.41 3.78 15.61
CA TYR A 55 0.27 4.18 14.22
C TYR A 55 0.43 3.01 13.24
N GLY A 56 1.42 2.14 13.48
CA GLY A 56 1.64 0.95 12.65
C GLY A 56 0.44 -0.01 12.64
N ILE A 57 -0.18 -0.26 13.80
CA ILE A 57 -1.38 -1.09 13.92
C ILE A 57 -2.58 -0.42 13.24
N PHE A 58 -2.77 0.89 13.47
CA PHE A 58 -3.84 1.63 12.82
C PHE A 58 -3.75 1.56 11.29
N VAL A 59 -2.55 1.79 10.73
CA VAL A 59 -2.30 1.68 9.30
C VAL A 59 -2.53 0.25 8.80
N ALA A 60 -2.10 -0.77 9.55
CA ALA A 60 -2.30 -2.17 9.18
C ALA A 60 -3.79 -2.55 9.08
N LEU A 61 -4.69 -1.88 9.81
CA LEU A 61 -6.14 -2.08 9.75
C LEU A 61 -6.81 -1.19 8.69
N ALA A 62 -6.54 0.11 8.72
CA ALA A 62 -7.19 1.10 7.87
C ALA A 62 -6.85 0.90 6.39
N LEU A 63 -5.61 0.54 6.07
CA LEU A 63 -5.16 0.38 4.69
C LEU A 63 -5.91 -0.73 3.92
N PRO A 64 -5.92 -2.00 4.37
CA PRO A 64 -6.67 -3.04 3.66
C PRO A 64 -8.18 -2.79 3.69
N TYR A 65 -8.70 -2.14 4.73
CA TYR A 65 -10.13 -1.77 4.78
C TYR A 65 -10.48 -0.73 3.71
N SER A 66 -9.67 0.34 3.58
CA SER A 66 -9.87 1.36 2.53
C SER A 66 -9.77 0.77 1.13
N PHE A 67 -8.82 -0.13 0.87
CA PHE A 67 -8.68 -0.79 -0.44
C PHE A 67 -9.91 -1.62 -0.78
N ARG A 68 -10.56 -2.24 0.21
CA ARG A 68 -11.81 -2.96 -0.01
C ARG A 68 -12.95 -2.01 -0.38
N LEU A 69 -13.10 -0.89 0.32
CA LEU A 69 -14.12 0.10 -0.02
C LEU A 69 -13.90 0.66 -1.43
N PHE A 70 -12.65 0.95 -1.81
CA PHE A 70 -12.32 1.37 -3.17
C PHE A 70 -12.63 0.30 -4.20
N TYR A 71 -12.32 -0.96 -3.91
CA TYR A 71 -12.64 -2.07 -4.78
C TYR A 71 -14.15 -2.15 -5.06
N LEU A 72 -14.97 -2.15 -4.00
CA LEU A 72 -16.43 -2.21 -4.12
C LEU A 72 -17.01 -0.99 -4.86
N GLN A 73 -16.45 0.19 -4.65
CA GLN A 73 -16.89 1.40 -5.34
C GLN A 73 -16.46 1.40 -6.82
N ALA A 74 -15.26 0.91 -7.12
CA ALA A 74 -14.70 0.82 -8.47
C ALA A 74 -15.35 -0.25 -9.35
N GLU A 75 -16.03 -1.24 -8.74
CA GLU A 75 -16.92 -2.17 -9.44
C GLU A 75 -18.23 -1.51 -9.88
N LYS A 76 -18.82 -0.67 -9.03
CA LYS A 76 -20.11 -0.02 -9.29
C LYS A 76 -20.03 1.19 -10.23
N SER A 77 -18.85 1.81 -10.33
CA SER A 77 -18.68 3.10 -11.02
C SER A 77 -17.39 3.18 -11.83
N ASN A 78 -17.29 4.22 -12.67
CA ASN A 78 -16.07 4.46 -13.44
C ASN A 78 -14.91 4.83 -12.52
N ILE A 79 -13.72 4.28 -12.80
CA ILE A 79 -12.56 4.46 -11.94
C ILE A 79 -12.10 5.92 -11.85
N LYS A 80 -12.29 6.70 -12.92
CA LYS A 80 -11.97 8.14 -12.94
C LYS A 80 -12.80 8.91 -11.92
N ASP A 81 -14.08 8.59 -11.82
CA ASP A 81 -15.01 9.25 -10.90
C ASP A 81 -14.69 8.87 -9.45
N VAL A 82 -14.37 7.59 -9.20
CA VAL A 82 -13.92 7.13 -7.88
C VAL A 82 -12.65 7.84 -7.42
N ILE A 83 -11.67 7.98 -8.34
CA ILE A 83 -10.43 8.71 -8.07
C ILE A 83 -10.75 10.16 -7.72
N TYR A 84 -11.59 10.84 -8.52
CA TYR A 84 -11.93 12.24 -8.32
C TYR A 84 -12.65 12.47 -6.98
N VAL A 85 -13.68 11.69 -6.68
CA VAL A 85 -14.44 11.79 -5.43
C VAL A 85 -13.54 11.51 -4.23
N ASN A 86 -12.65 10.52 -4.33
CA ASN A 86 -11.72 10.26 -3.23
C ASN A 86 -10.72 11.39 -3.03
N CYS A 87 -10.15 11.94 -4.09
CA CYS A 87 -9.25 13.09 -3.99
C CYS A 87 -9.95 14.30 -3.34
N PHE A 88 -11.21 14.54 -3.71
CA PHE A 88 -12.01 15.62 -3.11
C PHE A 88 -12.26 15.39 -1.62
N ASN A 89 -12.63 14.17 -1.22
CA ASN A 89 -12.85 13.83 0.18
C ASN A 89 -11.55 13.92 1.00
N CYS A 90 -10.45 13.41 0.47
CA CYS A 90 -9.13 13.52 1.09
C CYS A 90 -8.71 14.99 1.25
N PHE A 91 -8.95 15.83 0.23
CA PHE A 91 -8.65 17.26 0.30
C PHE A 91 -9.40 17.94 1.45
N GLY A 92 -10.70 17.67 1.59
CA GLY A 92 -11.49 18.20 2.71
C GLY A 92 -10.97 17.73 4.07
N LEU A 93 -10.67 16.44 4.22
CA LEU A 93 -10.13 15.88 5.45
C LEU A 93 -8.75 16.45 5.81
N PHE A 94 -7.85 16.57 4.83
CA PHE A 94 -6.52 17.13 5.06
C PHE A 94 -6.58 18.62 5.41
N MET A 95 -7.47 19.40 4.77
CA MET A 95 -7.69 20.80 5.16
C MET A 95 -8.14 20.94 6.62
N ILE A 96 -9.06 20.08 7.07
CA ILE A 96 -9.51 20.07 8.48
C ILE A 96 -8.35 19.69 9.40
N SER A 97 -7.60 18.64 9.05
CA SER A 97 -6.43 18.19 9.81
C SER A 97 -5.38 19.30 9.94
N ASP A 98 -5.09 19.99 8.84
CA ASP A 98 -4.10 21.05 8.78
C ASP A 98 -4.49 22.27 9.63
N LEU A 99 -5.79 22.61 9.67
CA LEU A 99 -6.31 23.68 10.54
C LEU A 99 -6.16 23.33 12.03
N MET A 100 -6.33 22.06 12.39
CA MET A 100 -6.24 21.60 13.79
C MET A 100 -4.80 21.51 14.29
N LEU A 101 -3.86 21.08 13.43
CA LEU A 101 -2.47 20.82 13.82
C LEU A 101 -1.50 21.95 13.45
N THR A 102 -1.98 23.01 12.77
CA THR A 102 -1.17 24.16 12.32
C THR A 102 0.01 23.81 11.39
N GLU A 103 -0.05 22.64 10.75
CA GLU A 103 0.97 22.11 9.84
C GLU A 103 1.32 23.09 8.70
N ILE A 104 0.30 23.75 8.12
CA ILE A 104 0.48 24.75 7.03
C ILE A 104 1.45 25.86 7.43
N LYS A 105 1.41 26.31 8.69
CA LYS A 105 2.29 27.37 9.19
C LYS A 105 3.75 26.90 9.24
N TYR A 106 3.98 25.67 9.71
CA TYR A 106 5.32 25.09 9.76
C TYR A 106 5.89 24.82 8.37
N VAL A 107 5.08 24.30 7.46
CA VAL A 107 5.47 24.07 6.05
C VAL A 107 5.83 25.40 5.37
N TYR A 108 5.03 26.45 5.57
CA TYR A 108 5.32 27.77 5.02
C TYR A 108 6.66 28.33 5.50
N TYR A 109 6.94 28.28 6.80
CA TYR A 109 8.23 28.71 7.33
C TYR A 109 9.39 27.88 6.80
N TYR A 110 9.20 26.56 6.69
CA TYR A 110 10.22 25.67 6.16
C TYR A 110 10.56 25.98 4.70
N TYR A 111 9.57 26.33 3.87
CA TYR A 111 9.80 26.76 2.48
C TYR A 111 10.50 28.11 2.41
N GLN A 112 10.18 29.03 3.33
CA GLN A 112 10.82 30.34 3.39
C GLN A 112 12.29 30.24 3.85
N THR A 113 12.63 29.30 4.73
CA THR A 113 14.01 29.09 5.19
C THR A 113 14.84 28.26 4.21
N SER A 114 14.21 27.36 3.44
CA SER A 114 14.88 26.41 2.54
C SER A 114 14.88 26.91 1.09
N THR A 115 15.53 28.05 0.82
CA THR A 115 15.44 28.80 -0.46
C THR A 115 16.25 28.21 -1.63
N SER A 116 16.62 26.93 -1.60
CA SER A 116 17.40 26.35 -2.70
C SER A 116 16.52 25.93 -3.88
N ILE A 117 16.97 26.19 -5.11
CA ILE A 117 16.27 25.78 -6.34
C ILE A 117 16.07 24.25 -6.38
N LEU A 118 17.07 23.49 -5.92
CA LEU A 118 17.02 22.04 -5.84
C LEU A 118 15.88 21.54 -4.93
N PHE A 119 15.58 22.26 -3.85
CA PHE A 119 14.49 21.93 -2.95
C PHE A 119 13.13 22.05 -3.64
N TYR A 120 12.87 23.13 -4.37
CA TYR A 120 11.64 23.28 -5.15
C TYR A 120 11.49 22.21 -6.24
N ILE A 121 12.58 21.88 -6.95
CA ILE A 121 12.59 20.80 -7.94
C ILE A 121 12.23 19.47 -7.28
N SER A 122 12.79 19.17 -6.10
CA SER A 122 12.51 17.93 -5.38
C SER A 122 11.03 17.79 -4.99
N ILE A 123 10.41 18.88 -4.51
CA ILE A 123 8.97 18.91 -4.18
C ILE A 123 8.12 18.62 -5.41
N ILE A 124 8.40 19.30 -6.53
CA ILE A 124 7.63 19.11 -7.77
C ILE A 124 7.73 17.65 -8.23
N MET A 125 8.92 17.06 -8.22
CA MET A 125 9.12 15.67 -8.60
C MET A 125 8.40 14.70 -7.65
N GLN A 126 8.39 14.99 -6.35
CA GLN A 126 7.66 14.20 -5.35
C GLN A 126 6.13 14.26 -5.58
N VAL A 127 5.60 15.44 -5.91
CA VAL A 127 4.16 15.60 -6.21
C VAL A 127 3.78 14.82 -7.47
N ILE A 128 4.54 14.95 -8.57
CA ILE A 128 4.27 14.25 -9.83
C ILE A 128 4.30 12.73 -9.64
N THR A 129 5.35 12.23 -8.98
CA THR A 129 5.50 10.79 -8.72
C THR A 129 4.41 10.26 -7.77
N GLY A 130 4.03 11.05 -6.76
CA GLY A 130 2.91 10.76 -5.87
C GLY A 130 1.59 10.56 -6.62
N ILE A 131 1.21 11.52 -7.48
CA ILE A 131 -0.02 11.45 -8.29
C ILE A 131 -0.02 10.23 -9.20
N LEU A 132 1.08 9.97 -9.91
CA LEU A 132 1.20 8.81 -10.80
C LEU A 132 1.09 7.49 -10.03
N SER A 133 1.76 7.39 -8.88
CA SER A 133 1.73 6.19 -8.05
C SER A 133 0.32 5.90 -7.51
N TYR A 134 -0.43 6.94 -7.15
CA TYR A 134 -1.80 6.81 -6.65
C TYR A 134 -2.76 6.37 -7.75
N ILE A 135 -2.68 6.96 -8.95
CA ILE A 135 -3.48 6.53 -10.10
C ILE A 135 -3.21 5.06 -10.41
N LEU A 136 -1.94 4.66 -10.46
CA LEU A 136 -1.53 3.27 -10.72
C LEU A 136 -2.05 2.31 -9.65
N LEU A 137 -1.98 2.69 -8.38
CA LEU A 137 -2.53 1.91 -7.26
C LEU A 137 -4.03 1.66 -7.45
N MET A 138 -4.81 2.68 -7.82
CA MET A 138 -6.25 2.55 -8.04
C MET A 138 -6.57 1.60 -9.20
N TYR A 139 -5.81 1.67 -10.29
CA TYR A 139 -5.95 0.71 -11.40
C TYR A 139 -5.60 -0.73 -10.99
N ILE A 140 -4.57 -0.91 -10.17
CA ILE A 140 -4.19 -2.21 -9.61
C ILE A 140 -5.32 -2.73 -8.72
N ILE A 141 -5.92 -1.90 -7.86
CA ILE A 141 -7.04 -2.27 -7.00
C ILE A 141 -8.20 -2.82 -7.81
N LYS A 142 -8.62 -2.08 -8.83
CA LYS A 142 -9.72 -2.50 -9.71
C LYS A 142 -9.43 -3.79 -10.47
N LYS A 143 -8.19 -3.99 -10.97
CA LYS A 143 -7.87 -5.15 -11.82
C LYS A 143 -7.53 -6.42 -11.03
N LEU A 144 -6.80 -6.30 -9.93
CA LEU A 144 -6.17 -7.43 -9.25
C LEU A 144 -6.92 -7.86 -7.97
N GLY A 145 -7.76 -7.00 -7.41
CA GLY A 145 -8.49 -7.25 -6.16
C GLY A 145 -7.65 -7.04 -4.90
N LEU A 146 -8.29 -7.15 -3.73
CA LEU A 146 -7.72 -6.68 -2.46
C LEU A 146 -6.42 -7.38 -2.00
N ILE A 147 -6.32 -8.71 -2.14
CA ILE A 147 -5.16 -9.45 -1.61
C ILE A 147 -3.90 -9.14 -2.40
N THR A 148 -4.02 -9.19 -3.73
CA THR A 148 -2.89 -8.95 -4.64
C THR A 148 -2.39 -7.52 -4.50
N THR A 149 -3.27 -6.54 -4.29
CA THR A 149 -2.89 -5.13 -4.11
C THR A 149 -2.17 -4.89 -2.80
N THR A 150 -2.65 -5.46 -1.70
CA THR A 150 -1.95 -5.38 -0.41
C THR A 150 -0.60 -6.07 -0.46
N VAL A 151 -0.49 -7.21 -1.14
CA VAL A 151 0.79 -7.89 -1.40
C VAL A 151 1.74 -7.01 -2.21
N THR A 152 1.31 -6.41 -3.32
CA THR A 152 2.15 -5.49 -4.12
C THR A 152 2.56 -4.24 -3.36
N TYR A 153 1.68 -3.75 -2.48
CA TYR A 153 1.98 -2.59 -1.67
C TYR A 153 3.04 -2.92 -0.62
N THR A 154 2.94 -4.09 0.03
CA THR A 154 3.98 -4.52 1.00
C THR A 154 5.34 -4.77 0.38
N THR A 155 5.42 -5.26 -0.86
CA THR A 155 6.71 -5.41 -1.55
C THR A 155 7.29 -4.07 -1.95
N LEU A 156 6.47 -3.14 -2.45
CA LEU A 156 6.90 -1.78 -2.73
C LEU A 156 7.50 -1.13 -1.48
N GLN A 157 6.85 -1.27 -0.32
CA GLN A 157 7.39 -0.78 0.96
C GLN A 157 8.71 -1.47 1.36
N SER A 158 8.91 -2.74 1.02
CA SER A 158 10.18 -3.44 1.27
C SER A 158 11.29 -2.96 0.33
N LEU A 159 10.97 -2.65 -0.93
CA LEU A 159 11.92 -2.05 -1.87
C LEU A 159 12.27 -0.60 -1.49
N GLN A 160 11.29 0.18 -1.03
CA GLN A 160 11.53 1.52 -0.50
C GLN A 160 12.47 1.48 0.71
N LEU A 161 12.29 0.50 1.61
CA LEU A 161 13.19 0.28 2.75
C LEU A 161 14.62 -0.04 2.28
N PHE A 162 14.78 -0.83 1.22
CA PHE A 162 16.10 -1.12 0.63
C PHE A 162 16.80 0.14 0.14
N PHE A 163 16.11 1.00 -0.62
CA PHE A 163 16.69 2.26 -1.07
C PHE A 163 16.99 3.20 0.10
N ALA A 164 16.13 3.26 1.12
CA ALA A 164 16.37 4.04 2.33
C ALA A 164 17.64 3.56 3.06
N TYR A 165 17.85 2.24 3.15
CA TYR A 165 19.08 1.67 3.72
C TYR A 165 20.32 1.95 2.89
N LEU A 166 20.22 1.89 1.57
CA LEU A 166 21.33 2.21 0.67
C LEU A 166 21.72 3.69 0.78
N PHE A 167 20.74 4.60 0.81
CA PHE A 167 21.00 6.04 1.02
C PHE A 167 21.48 6.36 2.43
N SER A 168 20.96 5.67 3.45
CA SER A 168 21.45 5.81 4.83
C SER A 168 22.94 5.52 4.93
N LEU A 169 23.42 4.44 4.31
CA LEU A 169 24.84 4.09 4.31
C LEU A 169 25.73 5.08 3.54
N ILE A 170 25.23 5.63 2.44
CA ILE A 170 26.04 6.47 1.51
C ILE A 170 26.04 7.94 1.93
N LEU A 171 24.89 8.47 2.39
CA LEU A 171 24.69 9.91 2.59
C LEU A 171 24.65 10.32 4.06
N PHE A 172 24.05 9.50 4.93
CA PHE A 172 23.70 9.93 6.28
C PHE A 172 24.49 9.21 7.39
N TYR A 173 25.11 8.06 7.11
CA TYR A 173 25.82 7.21 8.08
C TYR A 173 25.03 6.87 9.36
N ASP A 174 23.69 6.98 9.32
CA ASP A 174 22.84 6.94 10.52
C ASP A 174 22.40 5.52 10.91
N VAL A 175 21.92 4.74 9.94
CA VAL A 175 21.39 3.40 10.18
C VAL A 175 22.15 2.40 9.33
N THR A 176 22.85 1.47 10.01
CA THR A 176 23.56 0.36 9.38
C THR A 176 22.66 -0.89 9.35
N PRO A 177 22.01 -1.20 8.21
CA PRO A 177 21.24 -2.44 8.09
C PRO A 177 22.16 -3.65 8.27
N THR A 178 21.68 -4.69 8.94
CA THR A 178 22.39 -5.97 8.99
C THR A 178 22.19 -6.73 7.67
N ILE A 179 23.12 -7.66 7.36
CA ILE A 179 22.99 -8.56 6.21
C ILE A 179 21.66 -9.34 6.26
N PHE A 180 21.22 -9.72 7.47
CA PHE A 180 19.93 -10.38 7.69
C PHE A 180 18.75 -9.57 7.14
N ASN A 181 18.72 -8.27 7.38
CA ASN A 181 17.65 -7.39 6.89
C ASN A 181 17.60 -7.36 5.37
N ILE A 182 18.77 -7.25 4.72
CA ILE A 182 18.89 -7.21 3.26
C ILE A 182 18.41 -8.53 2.64
N ILE A 183 18.81 -9.67 3.21
CA ILE A 183 18.37 -11.01 2.75
C ILE A 183 16.83 -11.12 2.84
N ASN A 184 16.24 -10.67 3.94
CA ASN A 184 14.78 -10.73 4.12
C ASN A 184 14.02 -9.85 3.11
N ILE A 185 14.57 -8.72 2.67
CA ILE A 185 13.97 -7.92 1.59
C ILE A 185 13.94 -8.73 0.29
N TRP A 186 15.06 -9.36 -0.08
CA TRP A 186 15.12 -10.18 -1.30
C TRP A 186 14.22 -11.41 -1.23
N LEU A 187 14.14 -12.08 -0.08
CA LEU A 187 13.20 -13.18 0.14
C LEU A 187 11.74 -12.72 0.01
N CYS A 188 11.40 -11.52 0.51
CA CYS A 188 10.08 -10.92 0.31
C CYS A 188 9.78 -10.72 -1.19
N VAL A 189 10.74 -10.22 -1.97
CA VAL A 189 10.56 -10.02 -3.42
C VAL A 189 10.38 -11.35 -4.16
N ILE A 190 11.23 -12.34 -3.88
CA ILE A 190 11.19 -13.67 -4.52
C ILE A 190 9.86 -14.37 -4.21
N THR A 191 9.41 -14.35 -2.96
CA THR A 191 8.13 -14.95 -2.56
C THR A 191 6.93 -14.29 -3.23
N THR A 192 6.97 -12.97 -3.44
CA THR A 192 5.92 -12.31 -4.24
C THR A 192 5.97 -12.64 -5.72
N ILE A 193 7.14 -12.74 -6.33
CA ILE A 193 7.25 -13.19 -7.73
C ILE A 193 6.63 -14.59 -7.86
N TYR A 194 6.94 -15.49 -6.92
CA TYR A 194 6.33 -16.80 -6.86
C TYR A 194 4.79 -16.74 -6.70
N TYR A 195 4.29 -15.87 -5.82
CA TYR A 195 2.85 -15.64 -5.66
C TYR A 195 2.19 -15.22 -6.98
N PHE A 196 2.78 -14.27 -7.71
CA PHE A 196 2.27 -13.82 -9.00
C PHE A 196 2.29 -14.92 -10.06
N ILE A 197 3.38 -15.68 -10.16
CA ILE A 197 3.49 -16.78 -11.12
C ILE A 197 2.46 -17.88 -10.81
N ARG A 198 2.19 -18.18 -9.55
CA ARG A 198 1.32 -19.31 -9.19
C ARG A 198 -0.17 -18.94 -9.19
N TYR A 199 -0.53 -17.75 -8.69
CA TYR A 199 -1.92 -17.39 -8.41
C TYR A 199 -2.48 -16.27 -9.29
N CYS A 200 -1.65 -15.61 -10.10
CA CYS A 200 -2.05 -14.48 -10.94
C CYS A 200 -1.94 -14.76 -12.46
N LYS A 201 -1.82 -16.03 -12.87
CA LYS A 201 -1.55 -16.46 -14.26
C LYS A 201 -2.58 -16.05 -15.33
N SER A 202 -3.76 -15.56 -14.97
CA SER A 202 -4.86 -15.27 -15.91
C SER A 202 -5.22 -13.79 -16.03
N ILE A 203 -4.34 -12.86 -15.66
CA ILE A 203 -4.63 -11.42 -15.80
C ILE A 203 -4.25 -11.00 -17.23
N SER A 204 -5.18 -11.18 -18.17
CA SER A 204 -5.08 -10.47 -19.45
C SER A 204 -5.35 -8.98 -19.18
N PHE A 205 -4.46 -8.09 -19.63
CA PHE A 205 -4.69 -6.65 -19.54
C PHE A 205 -5.82 -6.18 -20.46
N LEU A 206 -6.32 -7.07 -21.34
CA LEU A 206 -7.16 -6.73 -22.48
C LEU A 206 -8.67 -6.75 -22.21
N ASP A 207 -9.23 -7.61 -21.35
CA ASP A 207 -10.71 -7.73 -21.29
C ASP A 207 -11.27 -8.01 -19.90
N ARG A 208 -11.79 -6.96 -19.27
CA ARG A 208 -12.90 -7.05 -18.29
C ARG A 208 -13.88 -5.88 -18.50
N SER A 209 -14.15 -5.52 -19.75
CA SER A 209 -15.21 -4.56 -20.11
C SER A 209 -16.60 -5.21 -20.12
N THR A 210 -16.72 -6.52 -19.92
CA THR A 210 -17.97 -7.27 -20.13
C THR A 210 -18.24 -8.32 -19.04
N PHE A 211 -18.28 -7.92 -17.76
CA PHE A 211 -19.16 -8.63 -16.82
C PHE A 211 -20.49 -7.88 -16.79
N LYS A 212 -21.33 -8.16 -17.81
CA LYS A 212 -22.77 -7.92 -17.69
C LYS A 212 -23.22 -8.78 -16.51
N PHE A 213 -23.77 -8.15 -15.48
CA PHE A 213 -24.60 -8.83 -14.50
C PHE A 213 -25.77 -9.49 -15.25
N THR A 214 -25.64 -10.77 -15.61
CA THR A 214 -26.81 -11.63 -15.76
C THR A 214 -27.28 -11.93 -14.35
N ILE A 215 -28.08 -11.03 -13.79
CA ILE A 215 -29.00 -11.37 -12.71
C ILE A 215 -29.90 -12.44 -13.32
N ASN A 216 -29.60 -13.70 -13.04
CA ASN A 216 -30.53 -14.78 -13.31
C ASN A 216 -31.65 -14.63 -12.29
N SER A 217 -32.62 -13.78 -12.60
CA SER A 217 -33.91 -13.78 -11.93
C SER A 217 -34.53 -15.16 -12.21
N ASN A 218 -34.45 -16.03 -11.20
CA ASN A 218 -35.34 -17.15 -10.91
C ASN A 218 -34.57 -18.28 -10.23
N LYS A 219 -34.72 -18.37 -8.91
CA LYS A 219 -35.46 -19.48 -8.28
C LYS A 219 -35.84 -19.07 -6.85
N ARG A 220 -37.08 -19.43 -6.53
CA ARG A 220 -37.88 -19.05 -5.36
C ARG A 220 -37.18 -19.30 -4.03
#